data_AF-A0A7V3ALH9-F1
#
_entry.id   AF-A0A7V3ALH9-F1
#
_cell.length_a   1.000
_cell.length_b   1.000
_cell.length_c   1.000
_cell.angle_alpha   90.00
_cell.angle_beta   90.00
_cell.angle_gamma   90.00
#
_symmetry.space_group_name_H-M   'P 1'
#
loop_
_entity.id
_entity.type
_entity.pdbx_description
1 polymer ?
#
loop_
_entity_poly.entity_id
_entity_poly.type
_entity_poly.pdbx_seq_one_letter_code
_entity_poly.pdbx_strand_id
1 'polypeptide(L)'
;MEHMVAKNYNVYFFFAIFILLAVVVYFMLKPFLVPFILAAILAHIFHFVYRYLLDLTTFKGLSSVIVCILVGLIIIIPLILVIYLVIGEIQDMLDGIAYNTNYIRNLLYQISNQLSSWTIFKNLGLETQIDSEAVIALVKSLSVYSLSIIQMTYNSIGHFIFAIFVMFFSLFYLLIDGEKIIKKLILLSPLKDGYDNLIINKFNSITRATIKGQIFLSIIQGFIGGILFWATGVSSPVILGILMAIAAIIPSVGTGLVWVPT
;
A
#
# COMPACT_ATOMS: atom_id res chain seq x y z
N MET A 1 -52.59 -22.16 -24.49
CA MET A 1 -51.25 -22.63 -24.09
C MET A 1 -50.16 -21.57 -24.31
N GLU A 2 -50.27 -20.68 -25.30
CA GLU A 2 -49.28 -19.62 -25.55
C GLU A 2 -49.08 -18.61 -24.40
N HIS A 3 -50.13 -18.26 -23.66
CA HIS A 3 -50.04 -17.32 -22.52
C HIS A 3 -49.20 -17.81 -21.33
N MET A 4 -49.07 -19.13 -21.11
CA MET A 4 -48.25 -19.67 -20.03
C MET A 4 -46.76 -19.70 -20.39
N VAL A 5 -46.45 -19.84 -21.67
CA VAL A 5 -45.09 -19.88 -22.20
C VAL A 5 -44.46 -18.47 -22.19
N ALA A 6 -45.21 -17.43 -22.57
CA ALA A 6 -44.75 -16.04 -22.53
C ALA A 6 -44.42 -15.53 -21.11
N LYS A 7 -45.13 -16.02 -20.08
CA LYS A 7 -44.89 -15.64 -18.68
C LYS A 7 -43.51 -16.07 -18.19
N ASN A 8 -43.03 -17.24 -18.62
CA ASN A 8 -41.71 -17.74 -18.23
C ASN A 8 -40.58 -16.93 -18.88
N TYR A 9 -40.73 -16.52 -20.15
CA TYR A 9 -39.74 -15.67 -20.82
C TYR A 9 -39.58 -14.31 -20.14
N ASN A 10 -40.66 -13.70 -19.66
CA ASN A 10 -40.58 -12.44 -18.91
C ASN A 10 -39.82 -12.59 -17.59
N VAL A 11 -39.95 -13.73 -16.90
CA VAL A 11 -39.21 -14.02 -15.67
C VAL A 11 -37.72 -14.22 -15.95
N TYR A 12 -37.36 -15.03 -16.95
CA TYR A 12 -35.96 -15.21 -17.34
C TYR A 12 -35.31 -13.92 -17.83
N PHE A 13 -36.04 -13.12 -18.63
CA PHE A 13 -35.58 -11.81 -19.09
C PHE A 13 -35.36 -10.83 -17.94
N PHE A 14 -36.29 -10.79 -16.97
CA PHE A 14 -36.14 -10.00 -15.76
C PHE A 14 -34.90 -10.40 -14.95
N PHE A 15 -34.71 -11.70 -14.67
CA PHE A 15 -33.53 -12.17 -13.94
C PHE A 15 -32.23 -11.93 -14.72
N ALA A 16 -32.24 -12.06 -16.05
CA ALA A 16 -31.08 -11.75 -16.87
C ALA A 16 -30.68 -10.27 -16.78
N ILE A 17 -31.64 -9.35 -16.88
CA ILE A 17 -31.41 -7.91 -16.70
C ILE A 17 -30.98 -7.61 -15.27
N PHE A 18 -31.60 -8.23 -14.28
CA PHE A 18 -31.25 -8.04 -12.87
C PHE A 18 -29.80 -8.46 -12.59
N ILE A 19 -29.37 -9.62 -13.09
CA ILE A 19 -27.99 -10.09 -12.96
C ILE A 19 -27.04 -9.15 -13.70
N LEU A 20 -27.38 -8.75 -14.93
CA LEU A 20 -26.57 -7.79 -15.70
C LEU A 20 -26.40 -6.47 -14.94
N LEU A 21 -27.49 -5.91 -14.40
CA LEU A 21 -27.47 -4.70 -13.60
C LEU A 21 -26.62 -4.88 -12.34
N ALA A 22 -26.77 -6.00 -11.63
CA ALA A 22 -25.98 -6.32 -10.45
C ALA A 22 -24.48 -6.42 -10.77
N VAL A 23 -24.10 -7.01 -11.90
CA VAL A 23 -22.71 -7.09 -12.38
C VAL A 23 -22.17 -5.70 -12.70
N VAL A 24 -22.92 -4.86 -13.41
CA VAL A 24 -22.53 -3.49 -13.72
C VAL A 24 -22.34 -2.68 -12.44
N VAL A 25 -23.29 -2.74 -11.50
CA VAL A 25 -23.18 -2.08 -10.20
C VAL A 25 -21.97 -2.58 -9.43
N TYR A 26 -21.69 -3.88 -9.42
CA TYR A 26 -20.50 -4.43 -8.78
C TYR A 26 -19.21 -3.84 -9.37
N PHE A 27 -19.06 -3.79 -10.70
CA PHE A 27 -17.87 -3.20 -11.32
C PHE A 27 -17.74 -1.69 -11.06
N MET A 28 -18.86 -0.98 -10.98
CA MET A 28 -18.86 0.44 -10.60
C MET A 28 -18.46 0.65 -9.14
N LEU A 29 -18.91 -0.23 -8.23
CA LEU A 29 -18.60 -0.13 -6.80
C LEU A 29 -17.22 -0.71 -6.44
N LYS A 30 -16.68 -1.63 -7.23
CA LYS A 30 -15.38 -2.29 -7.02
C LYS A 30 -14.25 -1.35 -6.58
N PRO A 31 -13.98 -0.20 -7.25
CA PRO A 31 -12.91 0.70 -6.83
C PRO A 31 -13.13 1.36 -5.46
N PHE A 32 -14.38 1.41 -4.97
CA PHE A 32 -14.73 2.01 -3.69
C PHE A 32 -14.68 1.02 -2.52
N LEU A 33 -14.83 -0.29 -2.79
CA LEU A 33 -14.93 -1.31 -1.75
C LEU A 33 -13.69 -1.37 -0.87
N VAL A 34 -12.50 -1.37 -1.46
CA VAL A 34 -11.25 -1.47 -0.70
C VAL A 34 -11.03 -0.23 0.19
N PRO A 35 -11.08 1.02 -0.32
CA PRO A 35 -11.02 2.21 0.52
C PRO A 35 -12.08 2.25 1.63
N PHE A 36 -13.31 1.82 1.32
CA PHE A 36 -14.41 1.79 2.28
C PHE A 36 -14.16 0.77 3.41
N ILE A 37 -13.71 -0.44 3.08
CA ILE A 37 -13.35 -1.46 4.08
C ILE A 37 -12.22 -0.96 4.96
N LEU A 38 -11.19 -0.33 4.37
CA LEU A 38 -10.07 0.23 5.12
C LEU A 38 -10.54 1.35 6.06
N ALA A 39 -11.44 2.20 5.58
CA ALA A 39 -12.09 3.22 6.39
C ALA A 39 -12.92 2.64 7.55
N ALA A 40 -13.62 1.51 7.35
CA ALA A 40 -14.37 0.84 8.40
C ALA A 40 -13.46 0.24 9.48
N ILE A 41 -12.33 -0.35 9.07
CA ILE A 41 -11.31 -0.85 9.99
C ILE A 41 -10.71 0.31 10.80
N LEU A 42 -10.30 1.39 10.13
CA LEU A 42 -9.80 2.61 10.78
C LEU A 42 -10.85 3.22 11.72
N ALA A 43 -12.11 3.30 11.30
CA ALA A 43 -13.20 3.82 12.12
C ALA A 43 -13.36 2.99 13.40
N HIS A 44 -13.26 1.66 13.30
CA HIS A 44 -13.31 0.78 14.46
C HIS A 44 -12.09 0.96 15.38
N ILE A 45 -10.88 1.05 14.82
CA ILE A 45 -9.63 1.26 15.58
C ILE A 45 -9.67 2.60 16.31
N PHE A 46 -9.99 3.67 15.61
CA PHE A 46 -9.97 5.04 16.15
C PHE A 46 -11.29 5.43 16.84
N HIS A 47 -12.24 4.51 16.97
CA HIS A 47 -13.50 4.77 17.65
C HIS A 47 -13.29 5.23 19.09
N PHE A 48 -12.29 4.70 19.81
CA PHE A 48 -12.00 5.14 21.18
C PHE A 48 -11.54 6.61 21.22
N VAL A 49 -10.68 7.03 20.28
CA VAL A 49 -10.21 8.42 20.16
C VAL A 49 -11.38 9.34 19.81
N TYR A 50 -12.22 8.91 18.86
CA TYR A 50 -13.42 9.65 18.49
C TYR A 50 -14.37 9.85 19.66
N ARG A 51 -14.64 8.81 20.46
CA ARG A 51 -15.48 8.92 21.66
C ARG A 51 -14.91 9.86 22.70
N TYR A 52 -13.60 9.76 22.97
CA TYR A 52 -12.93 10.67 23.89
C TYR A 52 -13.04 12.15 23.44
N LEU A 53 -12.82 12.41 22.15
CA LEU A 53 -12.97 13.74 21.57
C LEU A 53 -14.43 14.23 21.54
N LEU A 54 -15.38 13.32 21.34
CA LEU A 54 -16.81 13.61 21.34
C LEU A 54 -17.28 14.04 22.72
N ASP A 55 -16.81 13.36 23.77
CA ASP A 55 -17.15 13.70 25.15
C ASP A 55 -16.53 15.06 25.55
N LEU A 56 -15.38 15.45 24.98
CA LEU A 56 -14.73 16.74 25.22
C LEU A 56 -15.33 17.90 24.42
N THR A 57 -15.63 17.68 23.13
CA THR A 57 -16.05 18.75 22.22
C THR A 57 -17.56 18.83 22.04
N THR A 58 -18.32 17.76 22.34
CA THR A 58 -19.76 17.58 22.11
C THR A 58 -20.22 17.58 20.64
N PHE A 59 -19.41 18.09 19.71
CA PHE A 59 -19.72 18.18 18.28
C PHE A 59 -19.18 16.96 17.51
N LYS A 60 -20.11 16.15 16.97
CA LYS A 60 -19.81 14.94 16.18
C LYS A 60 -18.91 15.23 14.96
N GLY A 61 -19.25 16.27 14.20
CA GLY A 61 -18.49 16.66 13.01
C GLY A 61 -17.05 17.03 13.34
N LEU A 62 -16.87 17.91 14.34
CA LEU A 62 -15.54 18.37 14.76
C LEU A 62 -14.67 17.21 15.27
N SER A 63 -15.23 16.34 16.13
CA SER A 63 -14.53 15.16 16.64
C SER A 63 -14.06 14.25 15.51
N SER A 64 -14.91 14.00 14.53
CA SER A 64 -14.57 13.16 13.37
C SER A 64 -13.49 13.80 12.49
N VAL A 65 -13.54 15.11 12.25
CA VAL A 65 -12.48 15.85 11.52
C VAL A 65 -11.13 15.74 12.25
N ILE A 66 -11.11 15.94 13.57
CA ILE A 66 -9.88 15.85 14.36
C ILE A 66 -9.28 14.44 14.25
N VAL A 67 -10.10 13.39 14.33
CA VAL A 67 -9.64 12.01 14.14
C VAL A 67 -9.13 11.79 12.71
N CYS A 68 -9.81 12.31 11.69
CA CYS A 68 -9.35 12.19 10.31
C CYS A 68 -7.99 12.88 10.10
N ILE A 69 -7.78 14.06 10.69
CA ILE A 69 -6.49 14.75 10.65
C ILE A 69 -5.42 13.92 11.36
N LEU A 70 -5.71 13.39 12.55
CA LEU A 70 -4.79 12.56 13.31
C LEU A 70 -4.38 11.31 12.52
N VAL A 71 -5.34 10.60 11.94
CA VAL A 71 -5.09 9.43 11.06
C VAL A 71 -4.29 9.84 9.83
N GLY A 72 -4.63 10.97 9.21
CA GLY A 72 -3.91 11.55 8.10
C GLY A 72 -2.44 11.79 8.43
N LEU A 73 -2.15 12.39 9.58
CA LEU A 73 -0.78 12.63 10.03
C LEU A 73 -0.02 11.33 10.27
N ILE A 74 -0.63 10.34 10.93
CA ILE A 74 -0.02 9.02 11.18
C ILE A 74 0.36 8.32 9.87
N ILE A 75 -0.40 8.52 8.79
CA ILE A 75 -0.13 7.90 7.47
C ILE A 75 0.83 8.74 6.62
N ILE A 76 0.66 10.06 6.60
CA ILE A 76 1.39 10.97 5.71
C ILE A 76 2.83 11.19 6.20
N ILE A 77 3.05 11.33 7.51
CA ILE A 77 4.39 11.55 8.08
C ILE A 77 5.38 10.44 7.67
N PRO A 78 5.07 9.14 7.88
CA PRO A 78 6.00 8.09 7.50
C PRO A 78 6.22 8.02 5.99
N LEU A 79 5.18 8.29 5.19
CA LEU A 79 5.28 8.32 3.73
C LEU A 79 6.25 9.41 3.27
N ILE A 80 6.12 10.63 3.79
CA ILE A 80 7.03 11.74 3.48
C ILE A 80 8.46 11.40 3.89
N LEU A 81 8.65 10.77 5.06
CA LEU A 81 9.98 10.40 5.55
C LEU A 81 10.64 9.35 4.66
N VAL A 82 9.90 8.34 4.21
CA VAL A 82 10.39 7.37 3.20
C VAL A 82 10.76 8.07 1.90
N ILE A 83 9.90 8.95 1.38
CA ILE A 83 10.17 9.70 0.14
C ILE A 83 11.45 10.55 0.30
N TYR A 84 11.60 11.23 1.43
CA TYR A 84 12.78 12.04 1.72
C TYR A 84 14.06 11.20 1.74
N LEU A 85 14.05 10.05 2.42
CA LEU A 85 15.18 9.13 2.46
C LEU A 85 15.52 8.58 1.08
N VAL A 86 14.51 8.17 0.30
CA VAL A 86 14.70 7.65 -1.06
C VAL A 86 15.27 8.73 -1.98
N ILE A 87 14.84 9.98 -1.86
CA ILE A 87 15.41 11.10 -2.63
C ILE A 87 16.88 11.31 -2.26
N GLY A 88 17.23 11.24 -0.97
CA GLY A 88 18.63 11.31 -0.50
C GLY A 88 19.47 10.18 -1.08
N GLU A 89 18.99 8.94 -1.01
CA GLU A 89 19.69 7.77 -1.58
C GLU A 89 19.85 7.90 -3.10
N ILE A 90 18.84 8.41 -3.82
CA ILE A 90 18.92 8.65 -5.26
C ILE A 90 19.99 9.71 -5.57
N GLN A 91 20.11 10.77 -4.76
CA GLN A 91 21.13 11.79 -4.94
C GLN A 91 22.54 11.24 -4.67
N ASP A 92 22.72 10.49 -3.59
CA ASP A 92 24.00 9.83 -3.28
C ASP A 92 24.38 8.79 -4.34
N MET A 93 23.40 8.06 -4.89
CA MET A 93 23.61 7.17 -6.02
C MET A 93 23.93 7.93 -7.31
N LEU A 94 23.32 9.09 -7.58
CA LEU A 94 23.60 9.90 -8.76
C LEU A 94 24.97 10.58 -8.69
N ASP A 95 25.35 11.11 -7.54
CA ASP A 95 26.69 11.64 -7.26
C ASP A 95 27.72 10.53 -7.28
N GLY A 96 27.37 9.36 -6.71
CA GLY A 96 28.09 8.11 -6.85
C GLY A 96 28.27 7.77 -8.33
N ILE A 97 27.25 7.75 -9.17
CA ILE A 97 27.37 7.44 -10.60
C ILE A 97 28.20 8.50 -11.35
N ALA A 98 28.14 9.78 -10.98
CA ALA A 98 28.94 10.84 -11.60
C ALA A 98 30.43 10.78 -11.22
N TYR A 99 30.75 10.43 -9.97
CA TYR A 99 32.13 10.16 -9.53
C TYR A 99 32.64 8.80 -10.03
N ASN A 100 31.76 7.80 -10.05
CA ASN A 100 32.09 6.40 -10.29
C ASN A 100 32.06 6.07 -11.79
N THR A 101 31.47 6.88 -12.66
CA THR A 101 31.68 6.73 -14.11
C THR A 101 33.15 6.98 -14.49
N ASN A 102 33.82 7.96 -13.87
CA ASN A 102 35.25 8.18 -14.08
C ASN A 102 36.12 7.14 -13.36
N TYR A 103 35.73 6.69 -12.16
CA TYR A 103 36.44 5.63 -11.43
C TYR A 103 36.30 4.27 -12.11
N ILE A 104 35.08 3.83 -12.45
CA ILE A 104 34.80 2.58 -13.19
C ILE A 104 35.47 2.62 -14.56
N ARG A 105 35.42 3.77 -15.27
CA ARG A 105 36.13 3.92 -16.55
C ARG A 105 37.64 3.79 -16.36
N ASN A 106 38.25 4.43 -15.37
CA ASN A 106 39.68 4.29 -15.08
C ASN A 106 40.07 2.89 -14.61
N LEU A 107 39.23 2.23 -13.81
CA LEU A 107 39.48 0.89 -13.29
C LEU A 107 39.34 -0.16 -14.41
N LEU A 108 38.38 0.02 -15.32
CA LEU A 108 38.27 -0.76 -16.55
C LEU A 108 39.44 -0.50 -17.51
N TYR A 109 39.91 0.74 -17.66
CA TYR A 109 41.10 1.04 -18.45
C TYR A 109 42.36 0.41 -17.84
N GLN A 110 42.53 0.46 -16.51
CA GLN A 110 43.66 -0.14 -15.79
C GLN A 110 43.63 -1.67 -15.85
N ILE A 111 42.47 -2.29 -15.67
CA ILE A 111 42.29 -3.74 -15.83
C ILE A 111 42.54 -4.15 -17.28
N SER A 112 42.02 -3.40 -18.27
CA SER A 112 42.27 -3.72 -19.68
C SER A 112 43.73 -3.58 -20.07
N ASN A 113 44.44 -2.58 -19.52
CA ASN A 113 45.88 -2.39 -19.75
C ASN A 113 46.73 -3.45 -19.04
N GLN A 114 46.31 -3.91 -17.86
CA GLN A 114 46.99 -5.03 -17.18
C GLN A 114 46.74 -6.35 -17.88
N LEU A 115 45.53 -6.62 -18.38
CA LEU A 115 45.23 -7.84 -19.15
C LEU A 115 45.87 -7.83 -20.54
N SER A 116 45.93 -6.68 -21.24
CA SER A 116 46.57 -6.57 -22.56
C SER A 116 48.10 -6.72 -22.49
N SER A 117 48.69 -6.54 -21.30
CA SER A 117 50.12 -6.80 -21.06
C SER A 117 50.47 -8.28 -20.93
N TRP A 118 49.48 -9.16 -20.76
CA TRP A 118 49.69 -10.61 -20.65
C TRP A 118 49.78 -11.25 -22.04
N THR A 119 50.86 -11.97 -22.30
CA THR A 119 51.25 -12.53 -23.61
C THR A 119 50.17 -13.45 -24.23
N ILE A 120 49.31 -14.02 -23.39
CA ILE A 120 48.20 -14.92 -23.77
C ILE A 120 47.07 -14.15 -24.48
N PHE A 121 46.77 -12.92 -24.06
CA PHE A 121 45.71 -12.08 -24.67
C PHE A 121 46.15 -11.51 -26.02
N LYS A 122 47.44 -11.21 -26.17
CA LYS A 122 48.05 -10.73 -27.42
C LYS A 122 48.00 -11.78 -28.54
N ASN A 123 48.13 -13.06 -28.19
CA ASN A 123 48.07 -14.17 -29.14
C ASN A 123 46.63 -14.57 -29.55
N LEU A 124 45.61 -14.10 -28.83
CA LEU A 124 44.19 -14.38 -29.09
C LEU A 124 43.49 -13.27 -29.87
N GLY A 125 44.17 -12.17 -30.21
CA GLY A 125 43.60 -11.08 -31.02
C GLY A 125 42.49 -10.27 -30.34
N LEU A 126 42.39 -10.35 -29.01
CA LEU A 126 41.33 -9.71 -28.21
C LEU A 126 41.70 -8.29 -27.76
N GLU A 127 42.47 -7.54 -28.56
CA GLU A 127 42.99 -6.23 -28.13
C GLU A 127 41.91 -5.13 -28.03
N THR A 128 40.70 -5.31 -28.57
CA THR A 128 39.72 -4.20 -28.67
C THR A 128 38.24 -4.61 -28.64
N GLN A 129 37.75 -5.31 -27.61
CA GLN A 129 36.30 -5.49 -27.43
C GLN A 129 35.82 -5.38 -25.98
N ILE A 130 36.31 -4.38 -25.24
CA ILE A 130 35.51 -3.85 -24.13
C ILE A 130 34.74 -2.66 -24.70
N ASP A 131 33.64 -2.98 -25.37
CA ASP A 131 32.76 -1.99 -25.98
C ASP A 131 32.17 -1.10 -24.87
N SER A 132 32.64 0.14 -24.85
CA SER A 132 32.17 1.16 -23.90
C SER A 132 30.67 1.41 -24.06
N GLU A 133 30.09 1.09 -25.23
CA GLU A 133 28.65 1.20 -25.46
C GLU A 133 27.84 0.15 -24.72
N ALA A 134 28.35 -1.08 -24.52
CA ALA A 134 27.64 -2.13 -23.78
C ALA A 134 27.50 -1.78 -22.28
N VAL A 135 28.53 -1.17 -21.70
CA VAL A 135 28.53 -0.67 -20.31
C VAL A 135 27.63 0.56 -20.19
N ILE A 136 27.70 1.49 -21.14
CA ILE A 136 26.79 2.65 -21.20
C ILE A 136 25.34 2.20 -21.42
N ALA A 137 25.09 1.16 -22.20
CA ALA A 137 23.77 0.59 -22.44
C ALA A 137 23.22 -0.12 -21.20
N LEU A 138 24.06 -0.82 -20.43
CA LEU A 138 23.67 -1.39 -19.14
C LEU A 138 23.30 -0.30 -18.13
N VAL A 139 24.10 0.78 -18.04
CA VAL A 139 23.79 1.94 -17.18
C VAL A 139 22.51 2.66 -17.65
N LYS A 140 22.33 2.87 -18.96
CA LYS A 140 21.09 3.44 -19.54
C LYS A 140 19.88 2.56 -19.28
N SER A 141 20.03 1.23 -19.38
CA SER A 141 18.92 0.30 -19.15
C SER A 141 18.47 0.30 -17.69
N LEU A 142 19.39 0.43 -16.73
CA LEU A 142 19.07 0.65 -15.32
C LEU A 142 18.35 2.00 -15.09
N SER A 143 18.71 3.06 -15.84
CA SER A 143 17.99 4.35 -15.83
C SER A 143 16.62 4.32 -16.53
N VAL A 144 16.42 3.44 -17.52
CA VAL A 144 15.12 3.26 -18.18
C VAL A 144 14.15 2.49 -17.28
N TYR A 145 14.64 1.55 -16.48
CA TYR A 145 13.83 0.89 -15.45
C TYR A 145 13.33 1.88 -14.39
N SER A 146 14.16 2.84 -13.93
CA SER A 146 13.71 3.88 -12.99
C SER A 146 12.68 4.84 -13.61
N LEU A 147 12.82 5.21 -14.88
CA LEU A 147 11.83 6.01 -15.62
C LEU A 147 10.50 5.27 -15.84
N SER A 148 10.55 3.96 -16.11
CA SER A 148 9.34 3.14 -16.28
C SER A 148 8.52 3.00 -14.99
N ILE A 149 9.18 2.94 -13.83
CA ILE A 149 8.53 2.97 -12.51
C ILE A 149 7.85 4.32 -12.28
N ILE A 150 8.49 5.43 -12.66
CA ILE A 150 7.91 6.78 -12.57
C ILE A 150 6.68 6.91 -13.48
N GLN A 151 6.73 6.34 -14.69
CA GLN A 151 5.63 6.40 -15.66
C GLN A 151 4.44 5.51 -15.26
N MET A 152 4.69 4.33 -14.68
CA MET A 152 3.66 3.50 -14.04
C MET A 152 3.03 4.17 -12.81
N THR A 153 3.83 4.92 -12.05
CA THR A 153 3.38 5.68 -10.87
C THR A 153 2.52 6.89 -11.28
N TYR A 154 2.85 7.57 -12.38
CA TYR A 154 2.11 8.73 -12.89
C TYR A 154 0.65 8.41 -13.24
N ASN A 155 0.41 7.29 -13.92
CA ASN A 155 -0.96 6.84 -14.24
C ASN A 155 -1.73 6.33 -13.01
N SER A 156 -1.03 5.99 -11.93
CA SER A 156 -1.62 5.43 -10.71
C SER A 156 -1.90 6.49 -9.63
N ILE A 157 -1.35 7.70 -9.76
CA ILE A 157 -1.54 8.80 -8.80
C ILE A 157 -3.01 9.24 -8.70
N GLY A 158 -3.72 9.32 -9.83
CA GLY A 158 -5.14 9.70 -9.83
C GLY A 158 -6.00 8.70 -9.06
N HIS A 159 -5.76 7.40 -9.29
CA HIS A 159 -6.43 6.33 -8.54
C HIS A 159 -6.07 6.34 -7.06
N PHE A 160 -4.81 6.62 -6.72
CA PHE A 160 -4.35 6.71 -5.33
C PHE A 160 -5.00 7.86 -4.57
N ILE A 161 -5.00 9.07 -5.14
CA ILE A 161 -5.64 10.26 -4.55
C ILE A 161 -7.13 10.00 -4.36
N PHE A 162 -7.78 9.43 -5.37
CA PHE A 162 -9.20 9.07 -5.30
C PHE A 162 -9.48 8.05 -4.18
N ALA A 163 -8.67 7.00 -4.08
CA ALA A 163 -8.78 5.99 -3.04
C ALA A 163 -8.62 6.61 -1.64
N ILE A 164 -7.62 7.48 -1.45
CA ILE A 164 -7.42 8.22 -0.20
C ILE A 164 -8.65 9.07 0.13
N PHE A 165 -9.16 9.83 -0.85
CA PHE A 165 -10.34 10.67 -0.66
C PHE A 165 -11.55 9.83 -0.22
N VAL A 166 -11.86 8.75 -0.93
CA VAL A 166 -12.97 7.85 -0.60
C VAL A 166 -12.78 7.24 0.79
N MET A 167 -11.55 6.84 1.13
CA MET A 167 -11.24 6.28 2.45
C MET A 167 -11.50 7.31 3.57
N PHE A 168 -10.95 8.52 3.47
CA PHE A 168 -11.14 9.55 4.51
C PHE A 168 -12.58 10.06 4.57
N PHE A 169 -13.25 10.20 3.42
CA PHE A 169 -14.66 10.53 3.36
C PHE A 169 -15.50 9.45 4.06
N SER A 170 -15.26 8.18 3.76
CA SER A 170 -15.95 7.07 4.41
C SER A 170 -15.65 7.00 5.90
N LEU A 171 -14.39 7.20 6.30
CA LEU A 171 -13.95 7.21 7.69
C LEU A 171 -14.70 8.28 8.48
N PHE A 172 -14.80 9.49 7.92
CA PHE A 172 -15.51 10.61 8.54
C PHE A 172 -16.96 10.24 8.89
N TYR A 173 -17.70 9.70 7.93
CA TYR A 173 -19.12 9.33 8.14
C TYR A 173 -19.28 8.07 8.98
N LEU A 174 -18.38 7.09 8.86
CA LEU A 174 -18.41 5.87 9.69
C LEU A 174 -18.12 6.16 11.16
N LEU A 175 -17.28 7.14 11.48
CA LEU A 175 -17.08 7.58 12.87
C LEU A 175 -18.35 8.24 13.44
N ILE A 176 -19.08 9.02 12.65
CA ILE A 176 -20.27 9.75 13.10
C ILE A 176 -21.50 8.84 13.21
N ASP A 177 -21.77 8.07 12.16
CA ASP A 177 -23.03 7.33 11.96
C ASP A 177 -22.85 5.81 11.94
N GLY A 178 -21.64 5.29 12.17
CA GLY A 178 -21.33 3.85 12.11
C GLY A 178 -22.27 2.99 12.96
N GLU A 179 -22.58 3.40 14.20
CA GLU A 179 -23.54 2.69 15.04
C GLU A 179 -24.95 2.64 14.44
N LYS A 180 -25.40 3.73 13.78
CA LYS A 180 -26.71 3.77 13.12
C LYS A 180 -26.73 2.88 11.90
N ILE A 181 -25.63 2.85 11.13
CA ILE A 181 -25.48 1.98 9.96
C ILE A 181 -25.56 0.52 10.40
N ILE A 182 -24.83 0.14 11.44
CA ILE A 182 -24.87 -1.22 12.00
C ILE A 182 -26.29 -1.57 12.47
N LYS A 183 -26.96 -0.68 13.22
CA LYS A 183 -28.35 -0.92 13.67
C LYS A 183 -29.31 -1.14 12.49
N LYS A 184 -29.19 -0.36 11.42
CA LYS A 184 -30.01 -0.55 10.21
C LYS A 184 -29.68 -1.85 9.49
N LEU A 185 -28.40 -2.24 9.43
CA LEU A 185 -27.99 -3.52 8.85
C LEU A 185 -28.57 -4.70 9.62
N ILE A 186 -28.59 -4.66 10.95
CA ILE A 186 -29.23 -5.67 11.79
C ILE A 186 -30.73 -5.74 11.49
N LEU A 187 -31.42 -4.59 11.40
CA LEU A 187 -32.87 -4.56 11.12
C LEU A 187 -33.26 -5.08 9.73
N LEU A 188 -32.37 -4.97 8.75
CA LEU A 188 -32.58 -5.49 7.39
C LEU A 188 -32.13 -6.95 7.25
N SER A 189 -31.49 -7.50 8.27
CA SER A 189 -30.96 -8.85 8.26
C SER A 189 -32.11 -9.87 8.29
N PRO A 190 -32.15 -10.85 7.38
CA PRO A 190 -33.12 -11.95 7.45
C PRO A 190 -32.74 -13.02 8.50
N LEU A 191 -31.69 -12.78 9.30
CA LEU A 191 -31.23 -13.71 10.33
C LEU A 191 -32.20 -13.76 11.50
N LYS A 192 -32.22 -14.89 12.23
CA LYS A 192 -33.04 -15.05 13.44
C LYS A 192 -32.53 -14.11 14.53
N ASP A 193 -33.46 -13.59 15.34
CA ASP A 193 -33.17 -12.66 16.44
C ASP A 193 -32.00 -13.15 17.32
N GLY A 194 -30.99 -12.29 17.50
CA GLY A 194 -29.82 -12.56 18.35
C GLY A 194 -28.56 -13.06 17.62
N TYR A 195 -28.67 -13.61 16.39
CA TYR A 195 -27.50 -14.04 15.63
C TYR A 195 -26.63 -12.87 15.14
N ASP A 196 -27.23 -11.74 14.76
CA ASP A 196 -26.47 -10.57 14.31
C ASP A 196 -25.55 -10.03 15.42
N ASN A 197 -26.07 -9.96 16.65
CA ASN A 197 -25.28 -9.52 17.81
C ASN A 197 -24.13 -10.49 18.12
N LEU A 198 -24.33 -11.79 17.91
CA LEU A 198 -23.27 -12.79 18.09
C LEU A 198 -22.17 -12.60 17.05
N ILE A 199 -22.53 -12.37 15.78
CA ILE A 199 -21.58 -12.09 14.69
C ILE A 199 -20.79 -10.82 14.98
N ILE A 200 -21.47 -9.73 15.38
CA ILE A 200 -20.83 -8.45 15.71
C ILE A 200 -19.87 -8.61 16.90
N ASN A 201 -20.29 -9.31 17.95
CA ASN A 201 -19.43 -9.55 19.12
C ASN A 201 -18.20 -10.38 18.76
N LYS A 202 -18.36 -11.38 17.89
CA LYS A 202 -17.25 -12.19 17.42
C LYS A 202 -16.29 -11.40 16.52
N PHE A 203 -16.83 -10.58 15.60
CA PHE A 203 -16.04 -9.64 14.81
C PHE A 203 -15.23 -8.70 15.70
N ASN A 204 -15.88 -8.07 16.68
CA ASN A 204 -15.21 -7.18 17.64
C ASN A 204 -14.12 -7.90 18.44
N SER A 205 -14.36 -9.16 18.83
CA SER A 205 -13.36 -9.99 19.52
C SER A 205 -12.14 -10.28 18.63
N ILE A 206 -12.37 -10.70 17.39
CA ILE A 206 -11.32 -10.97 16.40
C ILE A 206 -10.54 -9.69 16.11
N THR A 207 -11.21 -8.59 15.79
CA THR A 207 -10.57 -7.31 15.47
C THR A 207 -9.69 -6.83 16.62
N ARG A 208 -10.17 -6.90 17.88
CA ARG A 208 -9.34 -6.55 19.05
C ARG A 208 -8.13 -7.48 19.21
N ALA A 209 -8.28 -8.77 18.97
CA ALA A 209 -7.17 -9.72 19.04
C ALA A 209 -6.14 -9.42 17.95
N THR A 210 -6.58 -9.20 16.70
CA THR A 210 -5.73 -8.85 15.57
C THR A 210 -5.00 -7.53 15.79
N ILE A 211 -5.67 -6.48 16.26
CA ILE A 211 -5.02 -5.18 16.54
C ILE A 211 -3.95 -5.33 17.62
N LYS A 212 -4.25 -6.04 18.72
CA LYS A 212 -3.26 -6.29 19.78
C LYS A 212 -2.08 -7.08 19.27
N GLY A 213 -2.34 -8.10 18.44
CA GLY A 213 -1.30 -8.87 17.75
C GLY A 213 -0.45 -8.00 16.83
N GLN A 214 -1.07 -7.12 16.06
CA GLN A 214 -0.37 -6.23 15.13
C GLN A 214 0.52 -5.23 15.86
N ILE A 215 0.04 -4.63 16.95
CA ILE A 215 0.85 -3.73 17.79
C ILE A 215 2.06 -4.47 18.39
N PHE A 216 1.85 -5.71 18.85
CA PHE A 216 2.94 -6.52 19.37
C PHE A 216 3.98 -6.86 18.29
N LEU A 217 3.51 -7.30 17.12
CA LEU A 217 4.36 -7.58 15.96
C LEU A 217 5.12 -6.33 15.49
N SER A 218 4.46 -5.18 15.44
CA SER A 218 5.06 -3.94 14.98
C SER A 218 6.19 -3.46 15.89
N ILE A 219 6.03 -3.62 17.21
CA ILE A 219 7.09 -3.33 18.19
C ILE A 219 8.30 -4.24 17.96
N ILE A 220 8.07 -5.55 17.83
CA ILE A 220 9.14 -6.52 17.56
C ILE A 220 9.84 -6.18 16.23
N GLN A 221 9.06 -5.90 15.19
CA GLN A 221 9.56 -5.61 13.86
C GLN A 221 10.40 -4.32 13.84
N GLY A 222 9.94 -3.25 14.50
CA GLY A 222 10.74 -2.02 14.60
C GLY A 222 11.99 -2.18 15.45
N PHE A 223 11.95 -3.00 16.50
CA PHE A 223 13.12 -3.30 17.32
C PHE A 223 14.18 -4.09 16.53
N ILE A 224 13.78 -5.20 15.90
CA ILE A 224 14.67 -6.02 15.04
C ILE A 224 15.16 -5.19 13.86
N GLY A 225 14.28 -4.44 13.20
CA GLY A 225 14.62 -3.53 12.11
C GLY A 225 15.64 -2.48 12.54
N GLY A 226 15.46 -1.86 13.71
CA GLY A 226 16.41 -0.90 14.27
C GLY A 226 17.79 -1.51 14.51
N ILE A 227 17.87 -2.74 15.04
CA ILE A 227 19.13 -3.47 15.21
C ILE A 227 19.78 -3.77 13.86
N LEU A 228 19.00 -4.21 12.87
CA LEU A 228 19.50 -4.47 11.51
C LEU A 228 20.05 -3.20 10.86
N PHE A 229 19.30 -2.09 10.91
CA PHE A 229 19.77 -0.81 10.36
C PHE A 229 21.04 -0.30 11.03
N TRP A 230 21.16 -0.54 12.35
CA TRP A 230 22.37 -0.21 13.09
C TRP A 230 23.55 -1.07 12.65
N ALA A 231 23.34 -2.39 12.49
CA ALA A 231 24.37 -3.32 12.03
C ALA A 231 24.82 -3.06 10.60
N THR A 232 23.93 -2.57 9.72
CA THR A 232 24.24 -2.24 8.32
C THR A 232 24.87 -0.84 8.15
N GLY A 233 25.02 -0.05 9.22
CA GLY A 233 25.64 1.27 9.17
C GLY A 233 24.79 2.35 8.50
N VAL A 234 23.46 2.18 8.44
CA VAL A 234 22.55 3.15 7.80
C VAL A 234 22.46 4.43 8.65
N SER A 235 22.40 5.58 8.00
CA SER A 235 22.17 6.87 8.63
C SER A 235 20.82 6.89 9.38
N SER A 236 20.88 6.98 10.72
CA SER A 236 19.73 7.03 11.64
C SER A 236 18.92 5.73 11.82
N PRO A 237 19.52 4.66 12.37
CA PRO A 237 18.88 3.35 12.51
C PRO A 237 17.68 3.34 13.48
N VAL A 238 17.71 4.18 14.53
CA VAL A 238 16.61 4.32 15.49
C VAL A 238 15.36 4.93 14.83
N ILE A 239 15.54 5.96 14.00
CA ILE A 239 14.44 6.63 13.30
C ILE A 239 13.77 5.64 12.33
N LEU A 240 14.58 4.88 11.58
CA LEU A 240 14.11 3.86 10.65
C LEU A 240 13.40 2.70 11.35
N GLY A 241 13.89 2.26 12.52
CA GLY A 241 13.22 1.26 13.34
C GLY A 241 11.85 1.73 13.85
N ILE A 242 11.75 2.99 14.32
CA ILE A 242 10.47 3.59 14.74
C ILE A 242 9.51 3.72 13.54
N LEU A 243 10.02 4.16 12.39
CA LEU A 243 9.25 4.26 11.16
C LEU A 243 8.69 2.89 10.74
N MET A 244 9.52 1.85 10.80
CA MET A 244 9.14 0.47 10.50
C MET A 244 8.08 -0.04 11.47
N ALA A 245 8.19 0.25 12.77
CA ALA A 245 7.14 -0.07 13.75
C ALA A 245 5.83 0.65 13.43
N ILE A 246 5.86 1.96 13.16
CA ILE A 246 4.64 2.73 12.84
C ILE A 246 3.99 2.22 11.56
N ALA A 247 4.79 1.97 10.51
CA ALA A 247 4.31 1.45 9.24
C ALA A 247 3.70 0.04 9.39
N ALA A 248 4.29 -0.81 10.23
CA ALA A 248 3.80 -2.15 10.49
C ALA A 248 2.47 -2.19 11.27
N ILE A 249 2.06 -1.12 11.97
CA ILE A 249 0.75 -1.06 12.64
C ILE A 249 -0.39 -1.02 11.62
N ILE A 250 -0.17 -0.40 10.46
CA ILE A 250 -1.15 -0.36 9.39
C ILE A 250 -1.28 -1.78 8.85
N PRO A 251 -2.46 -2.41 8.91
CA PRO A 251 -2.71 -3.68 8.24
C PRO A 251 -2.69 -3.41 6.72
N SER A 252 -1.50 -3.27 6.14
CA SER A 252 -1.32 -3.42 4.70
C SER A 252 -1.84 -4.81 4.36
N VAL A 253 -2.71 -4.88 3.35
CA VAL A 253 -3.50 -6.05 2.97
C VAL A 253 -2.69 -7.34 3.13
N GLY A 254 -2.86 -7.98 4.28
CA GLY A 254 -2.10 -9.15 4.66
C GLY A 254 -2.41 -10.25 3.65
N THR A 255 -1.36 -10.85 3.09
CA THR A 255 -1.42 -12.10 2.31
C THR A 255 -2.18 -12.12 0.97
N GLY A 256 -2.85 -11.04 0.56
CA GLY A 256 -3.50 -10.96 -0.76
C GLY A 256 -2.53 -11.13 -1.93
N LEU A 257 -1.27 -10.73 -1.76
CA LEU A 257 -0.21 -10.91 -2.75
C LEU A 257 0.31 -12.36 -2.87
N VAL A 258 0.14 -13.18 -1.82
CA VAL A 258 0.63 -14.56 -1.78
C VAL A 258 -0.38 -15.53 -2.40
N TRP A 259 -1.66 -15.14 -2.47
CA TRP A 259 -2.75 -15.97 -2.98
C TRP A 259 -3.10 -15.72 -4.45
N VAL A 260 -2.44 -14.78 -5.12
CA VAL A 260 -2.45 -14.75 -6.59
C VAL A 260 -1.39 -15.74 -7.05
N PRO A 261 -1.75 -16.87 -7.67
CA PRO A 261 -0.77 -17.65 -8.39
C PRO A 261 -0.26 -16.75 -9.52
N THR A 262 0.99 -16.32 -9.41
CA THR A 262 1.77 -15.77 -10.51
C THR A 262 1.94 -16.82 -11.60
#